data_AF-A0A3B9K3C5-F1
#
_entry.id   AF-A0A3B9K3C5-F1
#
_cell.length_a   1.000
_cell.length_b   1.000
_cell.length_c   1.000
_cell.angle_alpha   90.00
_cell.angle_beta   90.00
_cell.angle_gamma   90.00
#
_symmetry.space_group_name_H-M   'P 1'
#
loop_
_entity.id
_entity.type
_entity.pdbx_description
1 polymer ?
#
loop_
_entity_poly.entity_id
_entity_poly.type
_entity_poly.pdbx_seq_one_letter_code
_entity_poly.pdbx_strand_id
1 'polypeptide(L)' 'EMLRTPNFGRKSLNEIKEVLTQMDLRLGMEIEDWPPENIEELAKKIQDPY' A
#
# COMPACT_ATOMS: atom_id res chain seq x y z
N GLU A 1 8.99 -3.99 -12.12
CA GLU A 1 7.92 -3.06 -12.57
C GLU A 1 8.03 -1.64 -12.02
N MET A 2 7.92 -1.37 -10.70
CA MET A 2 7.79 0.02 -10.20
C MET A 2 8.90 1.01 -10.64
N LEU A 3 10.16 0.58 -10.74
CA LEU A 3 11.27 1.43 -11.21
C LEU A 3 11.22 1.78 -12.71
N ARG A 4 10.29 1.18 -13.47
CA ARG A 4 10.04 1.50 -14.88
C ARG A 4 9.01 2.62 -15.02
N THR A 5 8.28 2.96 -13.96
CA THR A 5 7.30 4.05 -13.97
C THR A 5 8.03 5.40 -14.05
N PRO A 6 7.63 6.31 -14.96
CA PRO A 6 8.23 7.64 -15.05
C PRO A 6 8.20 8.36 -13.70
N ASN A 7 9.31 9.02 -13.35
CA ASN A 7 9.50 9.74 -12.08
C ASN A 7 9.47 8.85 -10.81
N PHE A 8 9.42 7.52 -10.95
CA PHE A 8 9.49 6.61 -9.82
C PHE A 8 10.91 6.03 -9.68
N GLY A 9 11.66 6.54 -8.69
CA GLY A 9 13.07 6.18 -8.48
C GLY A 9 13.33 5.23 -7.30
N ARG A 10 14.61 4.90 -7.09
CA ARG A 10 15.07 4.10 -5.94
C ARG A 10 14.70 4.74 -4.60
N LYS A 11 14.72 6.08 -4.51
CA LYS A 11 14.33 6.82 -3.31
C LYS A 11 12.86 6.56 -2.95
N SER A 12 11.94 6.77 -3.90
CA SER A 12 10.51 6.49 -3.72
C SER A 12 10.25 5.02 -3.39
N LEU A 13 11.01 4.08 -3.99
CA LEU A 13 10.90 2.66 -3.66
C LEU A 13 11.31 2.38 -2.20
N ASN A 14 12.38 3.01 -1.72
CA ASN A 14 12.84 2.83 -0.34
C ASN A 14 11.86 3.45 0.66
N GLU A 15 11.32 4.63 0.38
CA GLU A 15 10.29 5.26 1.22
C GLU A 15 9.06 4.35 1.38
N ILE A 16 8.57 3.76 0.28
CA ILE A 16 7.46 2.79 0.35
C ILE A 16 7.84 1.56 1.19
N LYS A 17 9.06 1.03 1.03
CA LYS A 17 9.53 -0.10 1.84
C LYS A 17 9.59 0.25 3.32
N GLU A 18 10.07 1.43 3.67
CA GLU A 18 10.18 1.89 5.05
C GLU A 18 8.79 2.01 5.70
N VAL A 19 7.83 2.64 5.01
CA VAL A 19 6.44 2.75 5.50
C VAL A 19 5.80 1.38 5.68
N LEU A 20 5.96 0.47 4.71
CA LEU A 20 5.43 -0.89 4.83
C LEU A 20 6.06 -1.64 6.01
N THR A 21 7.38 -1.49 6.20
CA THR A 21 8.10 -2.12 7.32
C THR A 21 7.57 -1.62 8.67
N GLN A 22 7.15 -0.35 8.79
CA GLN A 22 6.52 0.17 10.01
C GLN A 22 5.17 -0.47 10.33
N MET A 23 4.50 -1.06 9.33
CA MET A 23 3.24 -1.77 9.47
C MET A 23 3.43 -3.29 9.54
N ASP A 24 4.67 -3.76 9.70
CA ASP A 24 5.07 -5.17 9.61
C ASP A 24 4.74 -5.83 8.26
N LEU A 25 4.62 -5.02 7.19
CA LEU A 25 4.35 -5.46 5.83
C LEU A 25 5.61 -5.46 4.96
N ARG A 26 5.60 -6.25 3.87
CA ARG A 26 6.69 -6.31 2.89
C ARG A 26 6.17 -6.19 1.46
N LEU A 27 6.93 -5.49 0.61
CA LEU A 27 6.66 -5.47 -0.84
C LEU A 27 6.74 -6.89 -1.42
N GLY A 28 5.73 -7.27 -2.20
CA GLY A 28 5.64 -8.59 -2.83
C GLY A 28 5.18 -9.70 -1.89
N MET A 29 4.64 -9.37 -0.71
CA MET A 29 3.96 -10.33 0.15
C MET A 29 2.61 -10.73 -0.44
N GLU A 30 2.30 -12.02 -0.40
CA GLU A 30 0.94 -12.52 -0.59
C GLU A 30 0.22 -12.48 0.76
N ILE A 31 -0.95 -11.86 0.78
CA ILE A 31 -1.80 -11.77 1.98
C ILE A 31 -3.04 -12.60 1.67
N GLU A 32 -3.29 -13.63 2.50
CA GLU A 32 -4.50 -14.44 2.40
C GLU A 32 -5.74 -13.55 2.61
N ASP A 33 -6.78 -13.78 1.80
CA ASP A 33 -8.03 -13.02 1.83
C ASP A 33 -7.87 -11.49 1.64
N TRP A 34 -6.82 -11.07 0.94
CA TRP A 34 -6.66 -9.68 0.48
C TRP A 34 -7.18 -9.51 -0.96
N PRO A 35 -8.03 -8.50 -1.23
CA PRO A 35 -8.53 -7.49 -0.30
C PRO A 35 -9.62 -8.05 0.65
N PRO A 36 -9.73 -7.53 1.88
CA PRO A 36 -10.79 -7.91 2.81
C PRO A 36 -12.19 -7.66 2.23
N GLU A 37 -13.17 -8.50 2.55
CA GLU A 37 -14.55 -8.37 2.06
C GLU A 37 -15.18 -7.00 2.36
N ASN A 38 -14.77 -6.34 3.45
CA ASN A 38 -15.27 -5.05 3.88
C ASN A 38 -14.49 -3.84 3.35
N ILE A 39 -13.61 -4.02 2.35
CA ILE A 39 -12.75 -2.94 1.85
C ILE A 39 -13.54 -1.72 1.33
N GLU A 40 -14.71 -1.93 0.70
CA GLU A 40 -15.57 -0.84 0.22
C GLU A 40 -16.17 -0.02 1.37
N GLU A 41 -16.55 -0.67 2.48
CA GLU A 41 -17.09 0.01 3.65
C GLU A 41 -16.00 0.83 4.37
N LEU A 42 -14.80 0.26 4.50
CA LEU A 42 -13.65 0.96 5.07
C LEU A 42 -13.27 2.18 4.23
N ALA A 43 -13.27 2.07 2.90
CA ALA A 43 -12.99 3.17 2.01
C ALA A 43 -14.02 4.31 2.15
N LYS A 44 -15.31 3.98 2.24
CA LYS A 44 -16.38 4.98 2.48
C LYS A 44 -16.21 5.71 3.81
N LYS A 45 -15.85 5.00 4.90
CA LYS A 45 -15.60 5.60 6.22
C LYS A 45 -14.39 6.55 6.25
N ILE A 46 -13.39 6.34 5.39
CA ILE A 46 -12.21 7.22 5.30
C ILE A 46 -12.50 8.45 4.44
N GLN A 47 -13.35 8.32 3.42
CA GLN A 47 -13.73 9.43 2.52
C GLN A 47 -14.77 10.39 3.10
N ASP A 48 -15.35 10.07 4.27
CA ASP A 48 -16.37 10.89 4.92
C ASP A 48 -15.79 11.57 6.18
N PRO A 49 -15.01 12.67 6.03
CA PRO A 49 -14.51 13.44 7.16
C PRO A 49 -15.58 14.41 7.64
N TYR A 50 -16.63 13.89 8.30
CA TYR A 50 -17.78 14.63 8.88
C TYR A 50 -18.81 15.22 7.90
#